data_AF-A0A1J9UXL8-F1
#
_entry.id   AF-A0A1J9UXL8-F1
#
_cell.length_a   1.000
_cell.length_b   1.000
_cell.length_c   1.000
_cell.angle_alpha   90.00
_cell.angle_beta   90.00
_cell.angle_gamma   90.00
#
_symmetry.space_group_name_H-M   'P 1'
#
loop_
_entity.id
_entity.type
_entity.pdbx_description
1 polymer ?
#
loop_
_entity_poly.entity_id
_entity_poly.type
_entity_poly.pdbx_seq_one_letter_code
_entity_poly.pdbx_strand_id
1 'polypeptide(L)'
;MNLESFLQSKTGKMFMKVAEREAQKLDERLASESEKLTQMKAFQRFSQYGDYQNDKIIDTIDGVPVYMETDNLSRVTKAVELTPEVFNTLDAQEKQSIKQAQPVLYQRLVNNDMPQTSKSDKFYQLISQEGMRAELMLELGTDYDAVYGQDAWKHFSSGDHRTNGVSKRAEFLQQAFDVNNISQVAKDIYHQEKLLTDMAETSDYNLQVGSGEIPSAFDTLQKMAQGGGSNE
;
A
#
# COMPACT_ATOMS: atom_id res chain seq x y z
N MET A 1 43.71 30.95 -30.19
CA MET A 1 43.09 31.12 -28.87
C MET A 1 42.91 29.71 -28.30
N ASN A 2 43.57 29.39 -27.18
CA ASN A 2 43.63 28.02 -26.64
C ASN A 2 42.44 27.79 -25.68
N LEU A 3 41.81 26.61 -25.68
CA LEU A 3 40.65 26.30 -24.83
C LEU A 3 40.97 26.53 -23.34
N GLU A 4 42.18 26.16 -22.92
CA GLU A 4 42.69 26.40 -21.57
C GLU A 4 42.75 27.90 -21.21
N SER A 5 43.12 28.75 -22.17
CA SER A 5 43.15 30.20 -21.97
C SER A 5 41.75 30.82 -21.86
N PHE A 6 40.76 30.23 -22.53
CA PHE A 6 39.35 30.63 -22.41
C PHE A 6 38.76 30.16 -21.07
N LEU A 7 38.98 28.91 -20.68
CA LEU A 7 38.50 28.34 -19.41
C LEU A 7 39.08 29.08 -18.18
N GLN A 8 40.33 29.54 -18.27
CA GLN A 8 40.97 30.34 -17.21
C GLN A 8 40.51 31.81 -17.18
N SER A 9 39.84 32.30 -18.23
CA SER A 9 39.28 33.66 -18.26
C SER A 9 38.10 33.82 -17.28
N LYS A 10 37.77 35.07 -16.91
CA LYS A 10 36.60 35.37 -16.07
C LYS A 10 35.30 34.78 -16.65
N THR A 11 35.16 34.83 -17.97
CA THR A 11 34.02 34.28 -18.71
C THR A 11 34.03 32.75 -18.68
N GLY A 12 35.17 32.10 -18.92
CA GLY A 12 35.30 30.64 -18.83
C GLY A 12 35.00 30.10 -17.44
N LYS A 13 35.49 30.74 -16.38
CA LYS A 13 35.17 30.38 -15.00
C LYS A 13 33.69 30.55 -14.66
N MET A 14 33.01 31.56 -15.23
CA MET A 14 31.57 31.71 -15.10
C MET A 14 30.81 30.58 -15.82
N PHE A 15 31.23 30.22 -17.03
CA PHE A 15 30.65 29.08 -17.76
C PHE A 15 30.84 27.76 -17.01
N MET A 16 32.02 27.51 -16.45
CA MET A 16 32.27 26.31 -15.63
C MET A 16 31.34 26.26 -14.41
N LYS A 17 31.17 27.37 -13.69
CA LYS A 17 30.26 27.43 -12.54
C LYS A 17 28.79 27.25 -12.90
N VAL A 18 28.36 27.72 -14.08
CA VAL A 18 27.00 27.51 -14.57
C VAL A 18 26.83 26.03 -14.94
N ALA A 19 27.78 25.45 -15.66
CA ALA A 19 27.77 24.03 -16.01
C ALA A 19 27.76 23.12 -14.77
N GLU A 20 28.57 23.41 -13.74
CA GLU A 20 28.58 22.67 -12.47
C GLU A 20 27.22 22.74 -11.76
N ARG A 21 26.57 23.91 -11.73
CA ARG A 21 25.23 24.06 -11.14
C ARG A 21 24.15 23.33 -11.94
N GLU A 22 24.23 23.37 -13.26
CA GLU A 22 23.29 22.66 -14.13
C GLU A 22 23.45 21.14 -14.02
N ALA A 23 24.69 20.66 -13.88
CA ALA A 23 24.99 19.26 -13.60
C ALA A 23 24.43 18.82 -12.24
N GLN A 24 24.65 19.59 -11.17
CA GLN A 24 24.10 19.28 -9.85
C GLN A 24 22.57 19.20 -9.85
N LYS A 25 21.90 20.16 -10.49
CA LYS A 25 20.44 20.14 -10.64
C LYS A 25 19.94 18.94 -11.44
N LEU A 26 20.71 18.50 -12.44
CA LEU A 26 20.40 17.32 -13.23
C LEU A 26 20.50 16.07 -12.36
N ASP A 27 21.58 15.93 -11.58
CA ASP A 27 21.78 14.80 -10.68
C ASP A 27 20.68 14.72 -9.61
N GLU A 28 20.30 15.86 -9.01
CA GLU A 28 19.20 15.95 -8.04
C GLU A 28 17.87 15.51 -8.67
N ARG A 29 17.57 15.96 -9.89
CA ARG A 29 16.34 15.57 -10.59
C ARG A 29 16.35 14.10 -10.98
N LEU A 30 17.45 13.58 -11.51
CA LEU A 30 17.61 12.16 -11.83
C LEU A 30 17.40 11.28 -10.59
N ALA A 31 17.96 11.69 -9.44
CA ALA A 31 17.76 10.99 -8.19
C ALA A 31 16.28 10.98 -7.77
N SER A 32 15.60 12.14 -7.83
CA SER A 32 14.18 12.27 -7.48
C SER A 32 13.28 11.43 -8.41
N GLU A 33 13.50 11.49 -9.72
CA GLU A 33 12.72 10.73 -10.71
C GLU A 33 12.98 9.22 -10.61
N SER A 34 14.21 8.81 -10.24
CA SER A 34 14.57 7.41 -9.98
C SER A 34 13.93 6.88 -8.69
N GLU A 35 13.84 7.72 -7.66
CA GLU A 35 13.13 7.40 -6.43
C GLU A 35 11.62 7.23 -6.72
N LYS A 36 11.03 8.16 -7.48
CA LYS A 36 9.62 8.05 -7.93
C LYS A 36 9.37 6.73 -8.65
N LEU A 37 10.23 6.36 -9.61
CA LEU A 37 10.13 5.08 -10.31
C LEU A 37 10.20 3.89 -9.34
N THR A 38 11.09 3.94 -8.35
CA THR A 38 11.22 2.87 -7.34
C THR A 38 9.94 2.73 -6.52
N GLN A 39 9.36 3.85 -6.08
CA GLN A 39 8.09 3.86 -5.36
C GLN A 39 6.94 3.32 -6.22
N MET A 40 6.87 3.70 -7.50
CA MET A 40 5.87 3.19 -8.43
C MET A 40 5.97 1.67 -8.63
N LYS A 41 7.19 1.14 -8.79
CA LYS A 41 7.42 -0.31 -8.90
C LYS A 41 7.05 -1.05 -7.63
N ALA A 42 7.38 -0.50 -6.47
CA ALA A 42 6.99 -1.07 -5.18
C ALA A 42 5.46 -1.10 -5.03
N PHE A 43 4.80 0.00 -5.39
CA PHE A 43 3.34 0.10 -5.38
C PHE A 43 2.68 -0.89 -6.35
N GLN A 44 3.18 -0.99 -7.58
CA GLN A 44 2.68 -1.97 -8.55
C GLN A 44 2.77 -3.40 -8.02
N ARG A 45 3.90 -3.75 -7.39
CA ARG A 45 4.08 -5.06 -6.77
C ARG A 45 3.05 -5.29 -5.66
N PHE A 46 2.88 -4.31 -4.77
CA PHE A 46 1.86 -4.37 -3.72
C PHE A 46 0.45 -4.57 -4.31
N SER A 47 0.05 -3.77 -5.29
CA SER A 47 -1.26 -3.87 -5.92
C SER A 47 -1.51 -5.22 -6.63
N GLN A 48 -0.47 -5.80 -7.24
CA GLN A 48 -0.58 -7.07 -7.95
C GLN A 48 -0.63 -8.26 -7.00
N TYR A 49 0.21 -8.27 -5.97
CA TYR A 49 0.47 -9.46 -5.18
C TYR A 49 0.00 -9.37 -3.72
N GLY A 50 -0.21 -8.17 -3.19
CA GLY A 50 -0.48 -7.96 -1.76
C GLY A 50 0.72 -8.25 -0.86
N ASP A 51 0.50 -8.08 0.44
CA ASP A 51 1.46 -8.33 1.52
C ASP A 51 1.32 -9.76 2.08
N TYR A 52 0.13 -10.35 2.01
CA TYR A 52 -0.16 -11.66 2.59
C TYR A 52 -0.13 -12.78 1.56
N GLN A 53 0.99 -13.01 0.89
CA GLN A 53 1.07 -14.03 -0.19
C GLN A 53 1.29 -15.43 0.37
N ASN A 54 0.42 -16.38 0.02
CA ASN A 54 0.46 -17.77 0.50
C ASN A 54 0.58 -17.85 2.03
N ASP A 55 -0.16 -17.00 2.72
CA ASP A 55 -0.03 -16.79 4.16
C ASP A 55 -1.26 -17.32 4.92
N LYS A 56 -1.06 -17.55 6.21
CA LYS A 56 -2.07 -17.97 7.16
C LYS A 56 -2.24 -16.88 8.19
N ILE A 57 -3.33 -16.14 8.09
CA ILE A 57 -3.58 -14.96 8.90
C ILE A 57 -4.53 -15.31 10.04
N ILE A 58 -4.19 -14.87 11.24
CA ILE A 58 -5.09 -14.89 12.40
C ILE A 58 -5.34 -13.46 12.81
N ASP A 59 -6.58 -13.02 12.67
CA ASP A 59 -6.98 -11.67 13.06
C ASP A 59 -8.46 -11.64 13.46
N THR A 60 -8.95 -10.47 13.86
CA THR A 60 -10.35 -10.25 14.23
C THR A 60 -11.12 -9.54 13.13
N ILE A 61 -12.27 -10.10 12.75
CA ILE A 61 -13.28 -9.46 11.90
C ILE A 61 -14.48 -9.14 12.77
N ASP A 62 -14.80 -7.86 12.93
CA ASP A 62 -15.90 -7.36 13.75
C ASP A 62 -15.87 -7.91 15.19
N GLY A 63 -14.66 -7.96 15.76
CA GLY A 63 -14.40 -8.51 17.10
C GLY A 63 -14.42 -10.04 17.20
N VAL A 64 -14.72 -10.77 16.11
CA VAL A 64 -14.70 -12.23 16.06
C VAL A 64 -13.35 -12.70 15.53
N PRO A 65 -12.61 -13.57 16.24
CA PRO A 65 -11.35 -14.10 15.72
C PRO A 65 -11.58 -15.06 14.56
N VAL A 66 -10.84 -14.85 13.49
CA VAL A 66 -10.94 -15.58 12.22
C VAL A 66 -9.55 -16.09 11.85
N TYR A 67 -9.52 -17.29 11.31
CA TYR A 67 -8.38 -17.88 10.63
C TYR A 67 -8.62 -17.80 9.12
N MET A 68 -7.66 -17.22 8.40
CA MET A 68 -7.72 -17.04 6.96
C MET A 68 -6.51 -17.66 6.27
N GLU A 69 -6.73 -18.23 5.10
CA GLU A 69 -5.68 -18.69 4.19
C GLU A 69 -5.74 -17.88 2.90
N THR A 70 -4.58 -17.51 2.37
CA THR A 70 -4.47 -16.71 1.15
C THR A 70 -3.72 -17.42 0.03
N ASP A 71 -3.98 -17.01 -1.20
CA ASP A 71 -3.22 -17.44 -2.38
C ASP A 71 -1.96 -16.58 -2.62
N ASN A 72 -1.27 -16.85 -3.73
CA ASN A 72 -0.07 -16.13 -4.15
C ASN A 72 -0.29 -14.66 -4.55
N LEU A 73 -1.55 -14.21 -4.59
CA LEU A 73 -1.90 -12.82 -4.83
C LEU A 73 -2.60 -12.22 -3.58
N SER A 74 -2.48 -12.82 -2.40
CA SER A 74 -3.13 -12.36 -1.18
C SER A 74 -4.66 -12.37 -1.23
N ARG A 75 -5.27 -13.15 -2.12
CA ARG A 75 -6.72 -13.34 -2.11
C ARG A 75 -7.07 -14.38 -1.07
N VAL A 76 -8.09 -14.09 -0.28
CA VAL A 76 -8.62 -15.03 0.71
C VAL A 76 -9.27 -16.20 -0.02
N THR A 77 -8.70 -17.39 0.18
CA THR A 77 -9.22 -18.66 -0.36
C THR A 77 -10.09 -19.38 0.65
N LYS A 78 -9.89 -19.11 1.95
CA LYS A 78 -10.66 -19.66 3.04
C LYS A 78 -10.65 -18.69 4.21
N ALA A 79 -11.82 -18.38 4.76
CA ALA A 79 -11.99 -17.63 5.99
C ALA A 79 -12.95 -18.38 6.89
N VAL A 80 -12.50 -18.76 8.08
CA VAL A 80 -13.32 -19.48 9.06
C VAL A 80 -13.15 -18.87 10.44
N GLU A 81 -14.24 -18.83 11.20
CA GLU A 81 -14.18 -18.45 12.60
C GLU A 81 -13.23 -19.38 13.37
N LEU A 82 -12.38 -18.80 14.19
CA LEU A 82 -11.45 -19.54 15.03
C LEU A 82 -12.14 -19.97 16.33
N THR A 83 -12.91 -21.05 16.23
CA THR A 83 -13.53 -21.71 17.39
C THR A 83 -12.55 -22.72 18.03
N PRO A 84 -12.80 -23.17 19.27
CA PRO A 84 -12.01 -24.23 19.90
C PRO A 84 -12.00 -25.54 19.08
N GLU A 85 -13.10 -25.85 18.38
CA GLU A 85 -13.19 -27.00 17.48
C GLU A 85 -12.24 -26.85 16.28
N VAL A 86 -12.27 -25.69 15.60
CA VAL A 86 -11.37 -25.38 14.49
C VAL A 86 -9.92 -25.38 14.98
N PHE A 87 -9.64 -24.73 16.11
CA PHE A 87 -8.32 -24.70 16.73
C PHE A 87 -7.77 -26.10 16.98
N ASN A 88 -8.60 -27.05 17.42
CA ASN A 88 -8.16 -28.43 17.66
C ASN A 88 -7.72 -29.14 16.37
N THR A 89 -8.31 -28.79 15.22
CA THR A 89 -7.93 -29.34 13.91
C THR A 89 -6.63 -28.75 13.34
N LEU A 90 -6.18 -27.60 13.84
CA LEU A 90 -4.94 -26.96 13.41
C LEU A 90 -3.71 -27.79 13.80
N ASP A 91 -2.67 -27.69 12.98
CA ASP A 91 -1.40 -28.35 13.23
C ASP A 91 -0.61 -27.67 14.38
N ALA A 92 0.48 -28.32 14.83
CA ALA A 92 1.27 -27.82 15.96
C ALA A 92 1.97 -26.48 15.65
N GLN A 93 2.33 -26.24 14.38
CA GLN A 93 2.99 -25.02 13.96
C GLN A 93 2.01 -23.84 13.96
N GLU A 94 0.80 -24.04 13.45
CA GLU A 94 -0.29 -23.06 13.46
C GLU A 94 -0.68 -22.67 14.87
N LYS A 95 -0.84 -23.66 15.76
CA LYS A 95 -1.12 -23.41 17.19
C LYS A 95 -0.02 -22.57 17.84
N GLN A 96 1.24 -22.84 17.49
CA GLN A 96 2.38 -22.06 17.98
C GLN A 96 2.39 -20.63 17.42
N SER A 97 2.01 -20.43 16.15
CA SER A 97 1.84 -19.09 15.57
C SER A 97 0.76 -18.29 16.30
N ILE A 98 -0.40 -18.90 16.59
CA ILE A 98 -1.47 -18.26 17.38
C ILE A 98 -0.95 -17.87 18.77
N LYS A 99 -0.21 -18.76 19.43
CA LYS A 99 0.38 -18.50 20.74
C LYS A 99 1.33 -17.30 20.74
N GLN A 100 2.10 -17.12 19.66
CA GLN A 100 3.05 -16.03 19.52
C GLN A 100 2.36 -14.71 19.16
N ALA A 101 1.40 -14.73 18.23
CA ALA A 101 0.70 -13.55 17.77
C ALA A 101 -0.35 -13.03 18.77
N GLN A 102 -1.15 -13.93 19.35
CA GLN A 102 -2.25 -13.60 20.25
C GLN A 102 -2.29 -14.55 21.47
N PRO A 103 -1.40 -14.35 22.47
CA PRO A 103 -1.26 -15.26 23.61
C PRO A 103 -2.55 -15.44 24.44
N VAL A 104 -3.34 -14.37 24.58
CA VAL A 104 -4.61 -14.41 25.33
C VAL A 104 -5.66 -15.23 24.60
N LEU A 105 -5.78 -15.04 23.28
CA LEU A 105 -6.70 -15.83 22.45
C LEU A 105 -6.31 -17.31 22.50
N TYR A 106 -5.02 -17.63 22.38
CA TYR A 106 -4.52 -18.99 22.51
C TYR A 106 -4.98 -19.65 23.82
N GLN A 107 -4.84 -18.95 24.95
CA GLN A 107 -5.28 -19.50 26.25
C GLN A 107 -6.80 -19.70 26.30
N ARG A 108 -7.59 -18.80 25.73
CA ARG A 108 -9.05 -18.96 25.66
C ARG A 108 -9.45 -20.16 24.81
N LEU A 109 -8.79 -20.36 23.67
CA LEU A 109 -9.03 -21.50 22.79
C LEU A 109 -8.69 -22.83 23.46
N VAL A 110 -7.55 -22.91 24.15
CA VAL A 110 -7.13 -24.11 24.90
C VAL A 110 -8.08 -24.43 26.05
N ASN A 111 -8.57 -23.42 26.76
CA ASN A 111 -9.46 -23.60 27.91
C ASN A 111 -10.95 -23.68 27.52
N ASN A 112 -11.29 -23.61 26.23
CA ASN A 112 -12.67 -23.56 25.73
C ASN A 112 -13.49 -22.41 26.37
N ASP A 113 -12.84 -21.27 26.61
CA ASP A 113 -13.38 -20.10 27.31
C ASP A 113 -13.52 -18.91 26.34
N MET A 114 -14.11 -19.18 25.18
CA MET A 114 -14.37 -18.17 24.16
C MET A 114 -15.65 -17.39 24.50
N PRO A 115 -15.61 -16.04 24.45
CA PRO A 115 -16.81 -15.24 24.66
C PRO A 115 -17.84 -15.55 23.58
N GLN A 116 -19.11 -15.66 23.98
CA GLN A 116 -20.23 -15.79 23.06
C GLN A 116 -20.53 -14.41 22.45
N THR A 117 -19.84 -14.08 21.38
CA THR A 117 -20.03 -12.82 20.64
C THR A 117 -21.14 -13.01 19.62
N SER A 118 -22.11 -12.09 19.59
CA SER A 118 -23.09 -12.03 18.51
C SER A 118 -22.40 -11.63 17.22
N LYS A 119 -22.49 -12.46 16.18
CA LYS A 119 -21.94 -12.17 14.85
C LYS A 119 -22.87 -11.22 14.13
N SER A 120 -22.33 -10.15 13.56
CA SER A 120 -23.09 -9.22 12.74
C SER A 120 -23.33 -9.77 11.34
N ASP A 121 -24.29 -9.18 10.62
CA ASP A 121 -24.47 -9.47 9.18
C ASP A 121 -23.22 -9.10 8.38
N LYS A 122 -22.49 -8.06 8.80
CA LYS A 122 -21.23 -7.62 8.19
C LYS A 122 -20.16 -8.71 8.29
N PHE A 123 -20.03 -9.37 9.45
CA PHE A 123 -19.13 -10.51 9.61
C PHE A 123 -19.43 -11.58 8.56
N TYR A 124 -20.70 -12.02 8.47
CA TYR A 124 -21.09 -13.06 7.52
C TYR A 124 -20.90 -12.64 6.06
N GLN A 125 -21.18 -11.37 5.72
CA GLN A 125 -20.91 -10.82 4.40
C GLN A 125 -19.44 -10.95 4.04
N LEU A 126 -18.53 -10.51 4.92
CA LEU A 126 -17.10 -10.54 4.66
C LEU A 126 -16.55 -11.96 4.54
N ILE A 127 -16.86 -12.86 5.49
CA ILE A 127 -16.31 -14.23 5.44
C ILE A 127 -16.87 -15.06 4.28
N SER A 128 -18.04 -14.70 3.76
CA SER A 128 -18.64 -15.37 2.59
C SER A 128 -18.04 -14.91 1.26
N GLN A 129 -17.30 -13.79 1.26
CA GLN A 129 -16.78 -13.21 0.04
C GLN A 129 -15.45 -13.84 -0.36
N GLU A 130 -15.51 -14.81 -1.26
CA GLU A 130 -14.31 -15.44 -1.83
C GLU A 130 -13.53 -14.49 -2.75
N GLY A 131 -12.20 -14.62 -2.75
CA GLY A 131 -11.33 -13.92 -3.69
C GLY A 131 -11.06 -12.45 -3.37
N MET A 132 -11.64 -11.90 -2.29
CA MET A 132 -11.26 -10.58 -1.78
C MET A 132 -9.80 -10.60 -1.32
N ARG A 133 -9.08 -9.50 -1.54
CA ARG A 133 -7.74 -9.28 -0.99
C ARG A 133 -7.79 -9.27 0.54
N ALA A 134 -6.90 -10.00 1.20
CA ALA A 134 -6.88 -10.13 2.65
C ALA A 134 -6.72 -8.78 3.35
N GLU A 135 -5.88 -7.90 2.80
CA GLU A 135 -5.68 -6.54 3.30
C GLU A 135 -7.01 -5.77 3.35
N LEU A 136 -7.82 -5.89 2.29
CA LEU A 136 -9.12 -5.21 2.21
C LEU A 136 -10.14 -5.86 3.14
N MET A 137 -10.13 -7.20 3.26
CA MET A 137 -11.04 -7.90 4.16
C MET A 137 -10.79 -7.53 5.63
N LEU A 138 -9.52 -7.50 6.05
CA LEU A 138 -9.10 -7.09 7.39
C LEU A 138 -9.49 -5.64 7.68
N GLU A 139 -9.23 -4.76 6.71
CA GLU A 139 -9.55 -3.35 6.83
C GLU A 139 -11.06 -3.09 6.96
N LEU A 140 -11.88 -3.75 6.12
CA LEU A 140 -13.34 -3.68 6.22
C LEU A 140 -13.85 -4.34 7.50
N GLY A 141 -13.17 -5.40 7.97
CA GLY A 141 -13.50 -6.12 9.19
C GLY A 141 -13.10 -5.39 10.47
N THR A 142 -12.37 -4.29 10.40
CA THR A 142 -11.90 -3.57 11.60
C THR A 142 -13.06 -2.85 12.29
N ASP A 143 -13.22 -3.10 13.59
CA ASP A 143 -14.09 -2.31 14.46
C ASP A 143 -13.36 -1.04 14.90
N TYR A 144 -13.48 0.00 14.07
CA TYR A 144 -12.83 1.29 14.28
C TYR A 144 -13.26 1.99 15.58
N ASP A 145 -14.51 1.79 16.01
CA ASP A 145 -15.00 2.40 17.24
C ASP A 145 -14.38 1.71 18.48
N ALA A 146 -14.20 0.39 18.44
CA ALA A 146 -13.50 -0.34 19.49
C ALA A 146 -12.00 -0.01 19.55
N VAL A 147 -11.35 0.20 18.41
CA VAL A 147 -9.90 0.46 18.34
C VAL A 147 -9.55 1.92 18.64
N TYR A 148 -10.30 2.88 18.09
CA TYR A 148 -9.94 4.31 18.11
C TYR A 148 -10.91 5.18 18.92
N GLY A 149 -12.05 4.64 19.37
CA GLY A 149 -13.01 5.37 20.19
C GLY A 149 -13.51 6.65 19.52
N GLN A 150 -13.34 7.79 20.20
CA GLN A 150 -13.82 9.09 19.69
C GLN A 150 -13.09 9.55 18.43
N ASP A 151 -11.85 9.10 18.22
CA ASP A 151 -11.04 9.48 17.06
C ASP A 151 -11.35 8.67 15.79
N ALA A 152 -12.21 7.64 15.88
CA ALA A 152 -12.60 6.80 14.76
C ALA A 152 -13.03 7.60 13.52
N TRP A 153 -13.69 8.75 13.72
CA TRP A 153 -14.13 9.63 12.63
C TRP A 153 -13.01 10.07 11.68
N LYS A 154 -11.79 10.24 12.19
CA LYS A 154 -10.63 10.69 11.39
C LYS A 154 -10.25 9.69 10.29
N HIS A 155 -10.64 8.43 10.46
CA HIS A 155 -10.35 7.33 9.53
C HIS A 155 -11.36 7.19 8.40
N PHE A 156 -12.43 7.98 8.38
CA PHE A 156 -13.45 7.95 7.34
C PHE A 156 -13.44 9.24 6.51
N SER A 157 -13.75 9.14 5.22
CA SER A 157 -13.86 10.29 4.31
C SER A 157 -15.19 11.03 4.47
N SER A 158 -16.26 10.33 4.88
CA SER A 158 -17.59 10.89 5.11
C SER A 158 -18.39 10.12 6.17
N GLY A 159 -19.54 10.67 6.57
CA GLY A 159 -20.49 9.97 7.45
C GLY A 159 -21.06 8.70 6.85
N ASP A 160 -21.41 8.72 5.57
CA ASP A 160 -21.90 7.54 4.86
C ASP A 160 -20.83 6.45 4.82
N HIS A 161 -19.57 6.82 4.59
CA HIS A 161 -18.44 5.89 4.64
C HIS A 161 -18.27 5.26 6.02
N ARG A 162 -18.45 6.03 7.10
CA ARG A 162 -18.46 5.47 8.46
C ARG A 162 -19.63 4.52 8.69
N THR A 163 -20.84 4.90 8.29
CA THR A 163 -22.03 4.04 8.44
C THR A 163 -21.87 2.72 7.69
N ASN A 164 -21.21 2.74 6.53
CA ASN A 164 -20.92 1.55 5.75
C ASN A 164 -19.63 0.81 6.18
N GLY A 165 -18.89 1.33 7.16
CA GLY A 165 -17.63 0.76 7.63
C GLY A 165 -16.49 0.79 6.61
N VAL A 166 -16.50 1.73 5.67
CA VAL A 166 -15.49 1.90 4.61
C VAL A 166 -14.52 3.01 5.01
N SER A 167 -13.38 2.65 5.59
CA SER A 167 -12.33 3.60 5.97
C SER A 167 -11.61 4.20 4.74
N LYS A 168 -10.89 5.32 4.92
CA LYS A 168 -10.01 5.89 3.90
C LYS A 168 -8.98 4.88 3.40
N ARG A 169 -8.50 4.00 4.29
CA ARG A 169 -7.58 2.92 3.93
C ARG A 169 -8.28 1.83 3.11
N ALA A 170 -9.52 1.49 3.43
CA ALA A 170 -10.33 0.58 2.60
C ALA A 170 -10.54 1.17 1.20
N GLU A 171 -10.86 2.46 1.10
CA GLU A 171 -10.99 3.17 -0.19
C GLU A 171 -9.69 3.10 -0.99
N PHE A 172 -8.56 3.39 -0.34
CA PHE A 172 -7.25 3.26 -0.97
C PHE A 172 -6.98 1.84 -1.46
N LEU A 173 -7.24 0.81 -0.64
CA LEU A 173 -7.01 -0.59 -1.02
C LEU A 173 -7.91 -1.02 -2.18
N GLN A 174 -9.18 -0.62 -2.17
CA GLN A 174 -10.11 -0.86 -3.29
C GLN A 174 -9.56 -0.29 -4.60
N GLN A 175 -9.04 0.93 -4.55
CA GLN A 175 -8.45 1.56 -5.73
C GLN A 175 -7.09 0.94 -6.09
N ALA A 176 -6.25 0.62 -5.12
CA ALA A 176 -4.95 0.02 -5.35
C ALA A 176 -5.05 -1.35 -6.02
N PHE A 177 -6.08 -2.13 -5.70
CA PHE A 177 -6.31 -3.47 -6.26
C PHE A 177 -7.20 -3.48 -7.50
N ASP A 178 -7.69 -2.32 -7.94
CA ASP A 178 -8.46 -2.22 -9.19
C ASP A 178 -7.57 -2.53 -10.41
N VAL A 179 -8.06 -3.38 -11.31
CA VAL A 179 -7.30 -3.85 -12.48
C VAL A 179 -6.93 -2.70 -13.43
N ASN A 180 -7.80 -1.69 -13.56
CA ASN A 180 -7.53 -0.54 -14.42
C ASN A 180 -6.42 0.31 -13.81
N ASN A 181 -6.45 0.52 -12.48
CA ASN A 181 -5.40 1.26 -11.78
C ASN A 181 -4.05 0.53 -11.85
N ILE A 182 -4.04 -0.80 -11.66
CA ILE A 182 -2.82 -1.62 -11.84
C ILE A 182 -2.25 -1.45 -13.26
N SER A 183 -3.12 -1.51 -14.27
CA SER A 183 -2.72 -1.33 -15.67
C SER A 183 -2.19 0.08 -15.93
N GLN A 184 -2.82 1.10 -15.35
CA GLN A 184 -2.40 2.49 -15.50
C GLN A 184 -1.04 2.74 -14.85
N VAL A 185 -0.82 2.25 -13.63
CA VAL A 185 0.50 2.34 -12.97
C VAL A 185 1.58 1.65 -13.79
N ALA A 186 1.28 0.51 -14.43
CA ALA A 186 2.24 -0.15 -15.32
C ALA A 186 2.64 0.72 -16.52
N LYS A 187 1.69 1.47 -17.10
CA LYS A 187 1.97 2.43 -18.18
C LYS A 187 2.77 3.63 -17.66
N ASP A 188 2.42 4.13 -16.49
CA ASP A 188 3.10 5.26 -15.86
C ASP A 188 4.57 4.88 -15.56
N ILE A 189 4.82 3.65 -15.09
CA ILE A 189 6.19 3.09 -14.91
C ILE A 189 6.94 3.07 -16.23
N TYR A 190 6.35 2.54 -17.30
CA TYR A 190 7.00 2.49 -18.61
C TYR A 190 7.35 3.90 -19.12
N HIS A 191 6.44 4.86 -18.94
CA HIS A 191 6.69 6.24 -19.33
C HIS A 191 7.83 6.88 -18.52
N GLN A 192 7.85 6.64 -17.21
CA GLN A 192 8.88 7.13 -16.30
C GLN A 192 10.26 6.51 -16.59
N GLU A 193 10.32 5.22 -16.91
CA GLU A 193 11.55 4.55 -17.36
C GLU A 193 12.09 5.20 -18.62
N LYS A 194 11.22 5.45 -19.60
CA LYS A 194 11.58 6.13 -20.84
C LYS A 194 12.11 7.54 -20.57
N LEU A 195 11.44 8.31 -19.70
CA LEU A 195 11.89 9.64 -19.30
C LEU A 195 13.31 9.62 -18.71
N LEU A 196 13.59 8.68 -17.81
CA LEU A 196 14.91 8.52 -17.20
C LEU A 196 15.97 8.13 -18.23
N THR A 197 15.65 7.23 -19.16
CA THR A 197 16.54 6.89 -20.29
C THR A 197 16.84 8.12 -21.14
N ASP A 198 15.80 8.86 -21.56
CA ASP A 198 15.96 10.03 -22.41
C ASP A 198 16.79 11.14 -21.69
N MET A 199 16.58 11.35 -20.39
CA MET A 199 17.36 12.27 -19.56
C MET A 199 18.84 11.86 -19.47
N ALA A 200 19.13 10.57 -19.35
CA ALA A 200 20.49 10.06 -19.27
C ALA A 200 21.24 10.15 -20.61
N GLU A 201 20.52 10.00 -21.73
CA GLU A 201 21.11 9.99 -23.07
C GLU A 201 21.30 11.39 -23.67
N THR A 202 20.35 12.31 -23.44
CA THR A 202 20.33 13.59 -24.15
C THR A 202 20.96 14.75 -23.39
N SER A 203 21.16 14.63 -22.07
CA SER A 203 21.50 15.77 -21.18
C SER A 203 20.57 16.98 -21.36
N ASP A 204 19.42 16.81 -22.03
CA ASP A 204 18.59 17.90 -22.54
C ASP A 204 17.42 18.14 -21.59
N TYR A 205 17.37 19.38 -21.09
CA TYR A 205 16.53 19.86 -19.98
C TYR A 205 15.03 19.97 -20.34
N ASN A 206 14.69 19.86 -21.62
CA ASN A 206 13.43 20.35 -22.19
C ASN A 206 12.53 19.26 -22.76
N LEU A 207 12.54 18.07 -22.16
CA LEU A 207 11.38 17.19 -22.29
C LEU A 207 10.25 17.83 -21.47
N GLN A 208 9.48 18.69 -22.14
CA GLN A 208 8.07 18.85 -21.83
C GLN A 208 7.47 17.45 -21.93
N VAL A 209 7.44 16.74 -20.80
CA VAL A 209 6.43 15.72 -20.56
C VAL A 209 5.13 16.42 -20.87
N GLY A 210 4.48 16.00 -21.97
CA GLY A 210 3.35 16.69 -22.54
C GLY A 210 2.39 17.12 -21.44
N SER A 211 2.16 18.43 -21.34
CA SER A 211 1.31 19.12 -20.37
C SER A 211 -0.19 18.84 -20.57
N GLY A 212 -0.52 17.62 -20.98
CA GLY A 212 -1.78 16.99 -20.66
C GLY A 212 -1.52 16.04 -19.50
N GLU A 213 -1.38 16.58 -18.29
CA GLU A 213 -1.36 15.78 -17.06
C GLU A 213 -2.69 15.02 -16.99
N ILE A 214 -2.73 13.81 -17.57
CA ILE A 214 -3.61 12.78 -17.04
C ILE A 214 -3.06 12.57 -15.63
N PRO A 215 -3.84 12.85 -14.57
CA PRO A 215 -3.37 12.64 -13.21
C PRO A 215 -2.86 11.20 -13.12
N SER A 216 -1.57 11.04 -12.83
CA SER A 216 -0.97 9.72 -12.64
C SER A 216 -1.80 8.97 -11.61
N ALA A 217 -2.17 7.73 -11.93
CA ALA A 217 -2.92 6.90 -11.00
C ALA A 217 -2.10 6.71 -9.72
N PHE A 218 -0.78 6.57 -9.86
CA PHE A 218 0.15 6.53 -8.74
C PHE A 218 0.10 7.81 -7.89
N ASP A 219 0.15 9.00 -8.50
CA ASP A 219 0.16 10.27 -7.75
C ASP A 219 -1.18 10.50 -7.01
N THR A 220 -2.29 10.06 -7.59
CA THR A 220 -3.62 10.09 -6.96
C THR A 220 -3.69 9.14 -5.77
N LEU A 221 -3.21 7.90 -5.94
CA LEU A 221 -3.22 6.87 -4.91
C LEU A 221 -2.23 7.18 -3.79
N GLN A 222 -1.09 7.79 -4.10
CA GLN A 222 -0.12 8.25 -3.12
C GLN A 222 -0.71 9.35 -2.24
N LYS A 223 -1.48 10.29 -2.82
CA LYS A 223 -2.21 11.29 -2.04
C LYS A 223 -3.28 10.67 -1.15
N MET A 224 -3.99 9.64 -1.62
CA MET A 224 -4.96 8.90 -0.79
C MET A 224 -4.26 8.19 0.38
N ALA A 225 -3.11 7.56 0.14
CA ALA A 225 -2.30 6.93 1.17
C ALA A 225 -1.77 7.94 2.20
N GLN A 226 -1.32 9.12 1.75
CA GLN A 226 -0.82 10.19 2.62
C GLN A 226 -1.94 10.92 3.36
N GLY A 227 -3.15 11.04 2.80
CA GLY A 227 -4.33 11.60 3.47
C GLY A 227 -4.87 10.74 4.63
N GLY A 228 -4.29 9.56 4.85
CA GLY A 228 -4.46 8.73 6.05
C GLY A 228 -3.46 9.05 7.18
N GLY A 229 -2.46 9.91 6.93
CA GLY A 229 -1.51 10.40 7.91
C GLY A 229 -1.60 11.93 8.06
N SER A 230 -1.90 12.37 9.27
CA SER A 230 -1.74 13.75 9.74
C SER A 230 -2.80 14.77 9.29
N ASN A 231 -3.68 15.14 10.22
CA ASN A 231 -3.68 16.52 10.69
C ASN A 231 -3.28 16.47 12.17
N GLU A 232 -2.21 17.19 12.49
CA GLU A 232 -1.86 17.61 13.86
C GLU A 232 -3.04 18.28 14.56
#